data_AF-A0A3C0PJ00-F1
#
_entry.id   AF-A0A3C0PJ00-F1
#
_cell.length_a   1.000
_cell.length_b   1.000
_cell.length_c   1.000
_cell.angle_alpha   90.00
_cell.angle_beta   90.00
_cell.angle_gamma   90.00
#
_symmetry.space_group_name_H-M   'P 1'
#
loop_
_entity.id
_entity.type
_entity.pdbx_description
1 polymer ?
#
loop_
_entity_poly.entity_id
_entity_poly.type
_entity_poly.pdbx_seq_one_letter_code
_entity_poly.pdbx_strand_id
1 'polypeptide(L)' 'MYTNAPTDIGKAIEESEIIDDFLPSPDKLVFKEENVKVTLELSKRSVGLFKKYANKRGVKYQRMIRNLIDQYASRALH' A
#
# COMPACT_ATOMS: atom_id res chain seq x y z
N MET A 1 -29.80 5.95 0.18
CA MET A 1 -30.13 7.11 -0.68
C MET A 1 -29.17 8.21 -0.27
N TYR A 2 -28.34 8.72 -1.19
CA TYR A 2 -27.50 9.86 -0.87
C TYR A 2 -28.40 11.08 -0.71
N THR A 3 -28.36 11.72 0.45
CA THR A 3 -29.02 13.00 0.71
C THR A 3 -28.11 14.13 0.24
N ASN A 4 -28.72 15.25 -0.16
CA ASN A 4 -27.98 16.44 -0.55
C ASN A 4 -27.03 16.88 0.58
N ALA A 5 -25.90 17.45 0.20
CA ALA A 5 -24.97 18.02 1.15
C ALA A 5 -25.67 19.12 1.97
N PRO A 6 -25.37 19.22 3.28
CA PRO A 6 -25.78 20.34 4.12
C PRO A 6 -25.47 21.71 3.49
N THR A 7 -26.32 22.71 3.74
CA THR A 7 -26.28 24.02 3.07
C THR A 7 -24.95 24.75 3.26
N ASP A 8 -24.31 24.58 4.42
CA ASP A 8 -22.99 25.10 4.76
C ASP A 8 -21.87 24.49 3.90
N ILE A 9 -21.96 23.19 3.58
CA ILE A 9 -21.01 22.52 2.68
C ILE A 9 -21.20 22.99 1.23
N GLY A 10 -22.44 23.16 0.78
CA GLY A 10 -22.72 23.69 -0.56
C GLY A 10 -22.10 25.07 -0.78
N LYS A 11 -22.25 25.97 0.20
CA LYS A 11 -21.67 27.31 0.17
C LYS A 11 -20.14 27.29 0.15
N ALA A 12 -19.51 26.40 0.94
CA ALA A 12 -18.06 26.26 0.96
C ALA A 12 -17.48 25.75 -0.37
N ILE A 13 -18.24 24.92 -1.11
CA ILE A 13 -17.84 24.45 -2.44
C ILE A 13 -17.95 25.58 -3.47
N GLU A 14 -18.98 26.44 -3.40
CA GLU A 14 -19.13 27.59 -4.30
C GLU A 14 -18.01 28.63 -4.14
N GLU A 15 -17.51 28.81 -2.91
CA GLU A 15 -16.39 29.72 -2.61
C GLU A 15 -15.01 29.09 -2.87
N SER A 16 -14.96 27.81 -3.28
CA SER A 16 -13.70 27.08 -3.49
C SER A 16 -13.04 27.36 -4.85
N GLU A 17 -11.72 27.22 -4.89
CA GLU A 17 -10.95 27.34 -6.13
C GLU A 17 -11.04 26.03 -6.93
N ILE A 18 -11.47 26.11 -8.19
CA ILE A 18 -11.53 24.96 -9.09
C ILE A 18 -10.11 24.60 -9.52
N ILE A 19 -9.71 23.37 -9.23
CA ILE A 19 -8.45 22.78 -9.71
C ILE A 19 -8.74 21.70 -10.75
N ASP A 20 -7.84 21.53 -11.71
CA ASP A 20 -7.92 20.44 -12.70
C ASP A 20 -7.83 19.08 -12.00
N ASP A 21 -8.57 18.09 -12.52
CA ASP A 21 -8.45 16.71 -12.05
C ASP A 21 -7.06 16.15 -12.38
N PHE A 22 -6.22 16.10 -11.36
CA PHE A 22 -4.86 15.59 -11.42
C PHE A 22 -4.77 14.11 -11.02
N LEU A 23 -5.90 13.47 -10.68
CA LEU A 23 -5.87 12.09 -10.26
C LEU A 23 -5.63 11.18 -11.47
N PRO A 24 -4.64 10.28 -11.40
CA PRO A 24 -4.49 9.25 -12.42
C PRO A 24 -5.74 8.37 -12.44
N SER A 25 -6.18 7.96 -13.63
CA SER A 25 -7.26 6.98 -13.79
C SER A 25 -7.08 5.78 -12.85
N PRO A 26 -8.15 5.17 -12.31
CA PRO A 26 -8.07 4.00 -11.42
C PRO A 26 -7.09 2.91 -11.86
N ASP A 27 -6.99 2.66 -13.17
CA ASP A 27 -6.06 1.67 -13.72
C ASP A 27 -4.58 2.06 -13.57
N LYS A 28 -4.29 3.36 -13.51
CA LYS A 28 -2.97 3.94 -13.27
C LYS A 28 -2.66 4.14 -11.78
N LEU A 29 -3.66 4.06 -10.91
CA LEU A 29 -3.49 4.05 -9.45
C LEU A 29 -2.95 2.71 -8.93
N VAL A 30 -3.16 1.62 -9.68
CA VAL A 30 -2.67 0.30 -9.30
C VAL A 30 -1.24 0.11 -9.82
N PHE A 31 -0.26 0.55 -9.03
CA PHE A 31 1.14 0.13 -9.22
C PHE A 31 1.24 -1.40 -9.05
N LYS A 32 1.19 -2.13 -10.17
CA LYS A 32 1.49 -3.56 -10.18
C LYS A 32 3.00 -3.73 -10.25
N GLU A 33 3.60 -4.05 -9.11
CA GLU A 33 4.99 -4.50 -9.08
C GLU A 33 5.13 -5.80 -9.89
N GLU A 34 6.13 -5.86 -10.78
CA GLU A 34 6.52 -7.08 -11.47
C GLU A 34 7.15 -8.05 -10.45
N ASN A 35 6.40 -9.09 -10.08
CA ASN A 35 6.80 -10.06 -9.08
C ASN A 35 7.14 -11.42 -9.72
N VAL A 36 8.31 -11.97 -9.40
CA VAL A 36 8.69 -13.35 -9.75
C VAL A 36 8.37 -14.30 -8.59
N LYS A 37 7.67 -15.40 -8.87
CA LYS A 37 7.42 -16.45 -7.87
C LYS A 37 8.62 -17.37 -7.75
N VAL A 38 9.10 -17.55 -6.53
CA VAL A 38 10.18 -18.47 -6.18
C VAL A 38 9.76 -19.36 -5.03
N THR A 39 10.24 -20.60 -5.01
CA THR A 39 10.14 -21.50 -3.85
C THR A 39 11.44 -21.43 -3.08
N LEU A 40 11.36 -21.09 -1.79
CA LEU A 40 12.51 -20.94 -0.91
C LEU A 40 12.23 -21.60 0.43
N GLU A 41 13.16 -22.41 0.91
CA GLU A 41 13.11 -22.92 2.28
C GLU A 41 13.65 -21.88 3.26
N LEU A 42 12.87 -21.62 4.32
CA LEU A 42 13.23 -20.68 5.38
C LEU A 42 13.20 -21.40 6.72
N SER A 43 14.06 -20.96 7.65
CA SER A 43 14.06 -21.52 9.00
C SER A 43 12.73 -21.26 9.71
N LYS A 44 12.26 -22.25 10.48
CA LYS A 44 11.05 -22.13 11.33
C LYS A 44 11.14 -20.91 12.27
N ARG A 45 12.34 -20.65 12.80
CA ARG A 45 12.61 -19.50 13.68
C ARG A 45 12.35 -18.17 12.97
N SER A 46 12.89 -17.98 11.77
CA SER A 46 12.72 -16.75 10.99
C SER A 46 11.25 -16.53 10.64
N VAL A 47 10.57 -17.56 10.13
CA VAL A 47 9.15 -17.48 9.78
C VAL A 47 8.29 -17.16 11.01
N GLY A 48 8.58 -17.78 12.16
CA GLY A 48 7.88 -17.50 13.41
C GLY A 48 7.99 -16.05 13.87
N LEU A 49 9.18 -15.45 13.73
CA LEU A 49 9.41 -14.05 14.05
C LEU A 49 8.55 -13.12 13.16
N PHE A 50 8.54 -13.35 11.85
CA PHE A 50 7.72 -12.54 10.93
C PHE A 50 6.22 -12.69 11.20
N LYS A 51 5.73 -13.91 11.45
CA LYS A 51 4.32 -14.14 11.81
C LYS A 51 3.91 -13.37 13.06
N LYS A 52 4.77 -13.34 14.09
CA LYS A 52 4.51 -12.59 15.33
C LYS A 52 4.36 -11.08 15.07
N TYR A 53 5.26 -10.49 14.28
CA TYR A 53 5.19 -9.05 13.96
C TYR A 53 4.05 -8.71 13.00
N ALA A 54 3.78 -9.58 12.03
CA ALA A 54 2.70 -9.44 11.07
C ALA A 54 1.33 -9.37 11.77
N ASN A 55 1.08 -10.28 12.72
CA ASN A 55 -0.14 -10.29 13.53
C ASN A 55 -0.32 -9.00 14.33
N LYS A 56 0.77 -8.46 14.91
CA LYS A 56 0.72 -7.21 15.68
C LYS A 56 0.40 -5.98 14.82
N ARG A 57 0.75 -6.02 13.53
CA ARG A 57 0.61 -4.88 12.61
C ARG A 57 -0.56 -5.02 11.62
N GLY A 58 -1.30 -6.12 11.67
CA GLY A 58 -2.41 -6.36 10.74
C GLY A 58 -1.98 -6.55 9.29
N VAL A 59 -0.77 -7.07 9.03
CA VAL A 59 -0.24 -7.26 7.67
C VAL A 59 0.08 -8.73 7.41
N LYS A 60 0.21 -9.12 6.14
CA LYS A 60 0.67 -10.47 5.76
C LYS A 60 2.17 -10.62 6.01
N TYR A 61 2.61 -11.70 6.66
CA TYR A 61 4.02 -11.93 6.97
C TYR A 61 4.90 -12.05 5.71
N GLN A 62 4.35 -12.51 4.59
CA GLN A 62 5.07 -12.56 3.31
C GLN A 62 5.53 -11.18 2.84
N ARG A 63 4.76 -10.12 3.13
CA ARG A 63 5.13 -8.74 2.79
C ARG A 63 6.39 -8.31 3.55
N MET A 64 6.51 -8.73 4.81
CA MET A 64 7.70 -8.44 5.60
C MET A 64 8.94 -9.16 5.07
N ILE A 65 8.78 -10.42 4.63
CA ILE A 65 9.87 -11.19 4.02
C ILE A 65 10.32 -10.53 2.72
N ARG A 66 9.37 -10.16 1.84
CA ARG A 66 9.67 -9.47 0.58
C ARG A 66 10.44 -8.17 0.82
N ASN A 67 9.92 -7.30 1.67
CA ASN A 67 10.56 -6.02 1.99
C ASN A 67 11.98 -6.17 2.57
N LEU A 68 12.25 -7.27 3.29
CA LEU A 68 13.60 -7.54 3.80
C LEU A 68 14.55 -7.89 2.66
N ILE A 69 14.11 -8.76 1.75
CA ILE A 69 14.89 -9.17 0.57
C ILE A 69 15.14 -7.96 -0.33
N ASP A 70 14.11 -7.16 -0.61
CA ASP A 70 14.22 -5.96 -1.44
C ASP A 70 15.23 -4.98 -0.85
N GLN A 71 15.15 -4.68 0.45
CA GLN A 71 16.11 -3.80 1.13
C GLN A 71 17.54 -4.33 1.09
N TYR A 72 17.73 -5.64 1.24
CA TYR A 72 19.04 -6.26 1.13
C TYR A 72 19.60 -6.14 -0.30
N ALA A 73 18.77 -6.47 -1.30
CA ALA A 73 19.15 -6.36 -2.71
C ALA A 73 19.47 -4.93 -3.11
N SER A 74 18.65 -3.94 -2.71
CA SER A 74 18.93 -2.53 -2.95
C SER A 74 20.29 -2.13 -2.40
N ARG A 75 20.63 -2.53 -1.16
CA ARG A 75 21.94 -2.21 -0.56
C ARG A 75 23.11 -2.92 -1.23
N ALA A 76 22.90 -4.11 -1.78
CA ALA A 76 23.95 -4.88 -2.45
C ALA A 76 24.19 -4.44 -3.90
N LEU A 77 23.21 -3.77 -4.52
CA LEU A 77 23.27 -3.26 -5.89
C LEU A 77 23.67 -1.78 -5.98
N HIS A 78 23.77 -1.10 -4.83
CA HIS A 78 24.33 0.24 -4.67
C HIS A 78 25.83 0.16 -4.34
#